data_AF-A0A2Z6S711-F1
#
_entry.id   AF-A0A2Z6S711-F1
#
_cell.length_a   1.000
_cell.length_b   1.000
_cell.length_c   1.000
_cell.angle_alpha   90.00
_cell.angle_beta   90.00
_cell.angle_gamma   90.00
#
_symmetry.space_group_name_H-M   'P 1'
#
loop_
_entity.id
_entity.type
_entity.pdbx_description
1 polymer ?
#
loop_
_entity_poly.entity_id
_entity_poly.type
_entity_poly.pdbx_seq_one_letter_code
_entity_poly.pdbx_strand_id
1 'polypeptide(L)'
;MLESNQEDRPTASEIEELIKLFRHDKEINKQFEEAERYRIADFSSINDQSTIHPQAYYTSRLLNPFTKYLSKYDNIDNNTLEVIDFTKLSINDENKLLEE
;
A
#
# COMPACT_ATOMS: atom_id res chain seq x y z
N MET A 1 7.64 16.61 -9.59
CA MET A 1 6.74 15.44 -9.34
C MET A 1 5.67 15.31 -10.42
N LEU A 2 5.33 16.39 -11.13
CA LEU A 2 4.46 16.42 -12.31
C LEU A 2 5.27 16.42 -13.63
N GLU A 3 6.51 15.95 -13.57
CA GLU A 3 7.37 15.79 -14.73
C GLU A 3 6.88 14.60 -15.55
N SER A 4 6.67 14.84 -16.84
CA SER A 4 6.25 13.79 -17.79
C SER A 4 7.34 12.75 -18.03
N ASN A 5 8.60 13.14 -17.84
CA ASN A 5 9.75 12.25 -17.93
C ASN A 5 10.04 11.61 -16.58
N GLN A 6 10.33 10.31 -16.58
CA GLN A 6 10.56 9.54 -15.36
C GLN A 6 11.93 9.82 -14.74
N GLU A 7 12.95 10.06 -15.55
CA GLU A 7 14.32 10.31 -15.09
C GLU A 7 14.48 11.67 -14.37
N ASP A 8 13.59 12.62 -14.67
CA ASP A 8 13.61 13.96 -14.05
C ASP A 8 12.76 14.01 -12.76
N ARG A 9 12.16 12.87 -12.36
CA ARG A 9 11.33 12.81 -11.17
C ARG A 9 12.23 12.70 -9.93
N PRO A 10 12.01 13.55 -8.92
CA PRO A 10 12.71 13.40 -7.65
C PRO A 10 12.34 12.07 -7.00
N THR A 11 13.33 11.44 -6.39
CA THR A 11 13.17 10.25 -5.57
C THR A 11 12.36 10.55 -4.30
N ALA A 12 11.86 9.50 -3.65
CA ALA A 12 11.12 9.66 -2.40
C ALA A 12 11.96 10.33 -1.31
N SER A 13 13.27 10.03 -1.25
CA SER A 13 14.21 10.63 -0.30
C SER A 13 14.36 12.13 -0.53
N GLU A 14 14.52 12.56 -1.78
CA GLU A 14 14.63 13.98 -2.13
C GLU A 14 13.34 14.74 -1.82
N ILE A 15 12.17 14.13 -2.07
CA ILE A 15 10.88 14.71 -1.71
C ILE A 15 10.76 14.86 -0.19
N GLU A 16 11.19 13.86 0.59
CA GLU A 16 11.16 13.92 2.05
C GLU A 16 12.00 15.08 2.59
N GLU A 17 13.21 15.27 2.06
CA GLU A 17 14.09 16.38 2.43
C GLU A 17 13.46 17.75 2.08
N LEU A 18 12.88 17.87 0.89
CA LEU A 18 12.15 19.09 0.47
C LEU A 18 10.98 19.40 1.42
N ILE A 19 10.18 18.39 1.78
CA ILE A 19 9.07 18.57 2.72
C ILE A 19 9.58 19.04 4.09
N LYS A 20 10.68 18.49 4.59
CA LYS A 20 11.29 18.92 5.86
C LYS A 20 11.71 20.39 5.80
N LEU A 21 12.31 20.84 4.70
CA LEU A 21 12.68 22.25 4.50
C LEU A 21 11.45 23.18 4.56
N PHE A 22 10.34 22.81 3.92
CA PHE A 22 9.12 23.62 3.93
C PHE A 22 8.45 23.71 5.32
N ARG A 23 8.61 22.71 6.18
CA ARG A 23 8.05 22.73 7.54
C ARG A 23 8.70 23.75 8.48
N HIS A 24 9.83 24.34 8.10
CA HIS A 24 10.42 25.45 8.88
C HIS A 24 9.61 26.74 8.76
N ASP A 25 8.84 26.92 7.69
CA ASP A 25 7.92 28.03 7.57
C ASP A 25 6.66 27.76 8.41
N LYS A 26 6.37 28.69 9.33
CA LYS A 26 5.29 28.54 10.30
C LYS A 26 3.90 28.50 9.64
N GLU A 27 3.69 29.29 8.60
CA GLU A 27 2.40 29.36 7.91
C GLU A 27 2.19 28.10 7.07
N ILE A 28 3.23 27.65 6.38
CA ILE A 28 3.18 26.39 5.63
C ILE A 28 2.95 25.22 6.58
N ASN A 29 3.68 25.12 7.70
CA ASN A 29 3.49 24.02 8.64
C ASN A 29 2.08 23.99 9.23
N LYS A 30 1.48 25.16 9.51
CA LYS A 30 0.07 25.24 9.95
C LYS A 30 -0.90 24.66 8.92
N GLN A 31 -0.68 24.92 7.63
CA GLN A 31 -1.50 24.35 6.55
C GLN A 31 -1.32 22.83 6.45
N PHE A 32 -0.09 22.31 6.62
CA PHE A 32 0.15 20.86 6.71
C PHE A 32 -0.60 20.21 7.86
N GLU A 33 -0.57 20.81 9.05
CA GLU A 33 -1.31 20.32 10.21
C GLU A 33 -2.82 20.36 9.99
N GLU A 34 -3.34 21.39 9.31
CA GLU A 34 -4.75 21.49 8.99
C GLU A 34 -5.20 20.42 7.99
N ALA A 35 -4.46 20.24 6.90
CA ALA A 35 -4.73 19.17 5.94
C ALA A 35 -4.69 17.79 6.60
N GLU A 36 -3.74 17.57 7.52
CA GLU A 36 -3.62 16.33 8.27
C GLU A 36 -4.82 16.10 9.23
N ARG A 37 -5.29 17.15 9.90
CA ARG A 37 -6.51 17.08 10.72
C ARG A 37 -7.74 16.71 9.88
N TYR A 38 -7.90 17.32 8.71
CA TYR A 38 -9.00 16.97 7.79
C TYR A 38 -8.90 15.52 7.31
N ARG A 39 -7.70 15.08 6.91
CA ARG A 39 -7.45 13.68 6.53
C ARG A 39 -7.94 12.72 7.62
N ILE A 40 -7.54 12.95 8.87
CA ILE A 40 -7.93 12.09 10.00
C ILE A 40 -9.44 12.18 10.30
N ALA A 41 -10.01 13.39 10.28
CA ALA A 41 -11.44 13.60 10.54
C ALA A 41 -12.33 12.92 9.49
N ASP A 42 -11.98 13.04 8.22
CA ASP A 42 -12.69 12.38 7.11
C ASP A 42 -12.57 10.86 7.21
N PHE A 43 -11.39 10.34 7.55
CA PHE A 43 -11.22 8.90 7.83
C PHE A 43 -12.05 8.44 9.03
N SER A 44 -12.16 9.24 10.08
CA SER A 44 -13.01 8.92 11.24
C SER A 44 -14.50 8.92 10.85
N SER A 45 -14.91 9.75 9.89
CA SER A 45 -16.29 9.76 9.37
C SER A 45 -16.60 8.58 8.44
N ILE A 46 -15.58 8.03 7.77
CA ILE A 46 -15.71 6.86 6.89
C ILE A 46 -15.91 5.57 7.69
N ASN A 47 -15.45 5.50 8.95
CA ASN A 47 -15.60 4.29 9.76
C ASN A 47 -17.06 3.98 10.13
N ASP A 48 -17.92 5.00 10.23
CA ASP A 48 -19.37 4.83 10.42
C ASP A 48 -20.11 4.58 9.10
N GLN A 49 -19.44 4.77 7.97
CA GLN A 49 -19.94 4.54 6.62
C GLN A 49 -19.12 3.47 5.91
N SER A 50 -18.90 2.35 6.62
CA SER A 50 -18.66 1.02 6.01
C SER A 50 -19.89 0.54 5.23
N THR A 51 -20.53 1.43 4.46
CA THR A 51 -21.19 1.06 3.23
C THR A 51 -20.07 0.71 2.25
N ILE A 52 -19.49 -0.47 2.43
CA ILE A 52 -19.03 -1.27 1.29
C ILE A 52 -20.20 -1.20 0.32
N HIS A 53 -20.08 -0.39 -0.73
CA HIS A 53 -21.09 -0.37 -1.78
C HIS A 53 -21.22 -1.84 -2.22
N PRO A 54 -22.41 -2.44 -2.33
CA PRO A 54 -22.53 -3.86 -2.71
C PRO A 54 -21.82 -4.21 -4.04
N GLN A 55 -21.51 -3.18 -4.83
CA GLN A 55 -20.76 -3.24 -6.09
C GLN A 55 -19.25 -2.98 -5.99
N ALA A 56 -18.73 -2.54 -4.85
CA ALA A 56 -17.30 -2.43 -4.61
C ALA A 56 -16.71 -3.81 -4.25
N TYR A 57 -16.91 -4.79 -5.14
CA TYR A 57 -16.08 -5.97 -5.23
C TYR A 57 -14.70 -5.50 -5.73
N TYR A 58 -13.61 -5.98 -5.13
CA TYR A 58 -12.23 -5.62 -5.51
C TYR A 58 -11.93 -5.95 -6.98
N THR A 59 -12.30 -5.08 -7.92
CA THR A 59 -12.00 -5.22 -9.35
C THR A 59 -10.54 -4.87 -9.65
N SER A 60 -9.82 -4.26 -8.70
CA SER A 60 -8.41 -3.88 -8.85
C SER A 60 -7.42 -5.04 -8.80
N ARG A 61 -7.83 -6.28 -8.43
CA ARG A 61 -6.98 -7.48 -8.60
C ARG A 61 -7.21 -8.24 -9.90
N LEU A 62 -8.38 -8.12 -10.52
CA LEU A 62 -8.73 -8.88 -11.75
C LEU A 62 -8.36 -8.17 -13.06
N LEU A 63 -8.02 -6.89 -13.02
CA LEU A 63 -7.71 -6.08 -14.21
C LEU A 63 -6.20 -5.92 -14.47
N ASN A 64 -5.37 -6.81 -13.92
CA ASN A 64 -3.98 -6.84 -14.32
C ASN A 64 -3.84 -7.64 -15.64
N PRO A 65 -3.39 -7.07 -16.78
CA PRO A 65 -3.17 -7.85 -18.00
C PRO A 65 -2.21 -9.04 -17.81
N PHE A 66 -1.36 -9.00 -16.77
CA PHE A 66 -0.52 -10.14 -16.38
C PHE A 66 -1.31 -11.36 -15.87
N THR A 67 -2.53 -11.19 -15.35
CA THR A 67 -3.35 -12.31 -14.85
C THR A 67 -4.14 -13.01 -15.95
N LYS A 68 -4.22 -12.44 -17.17
CA LYS A 68 -4.90 -13.07 -18.31
C LYS A 68 -4.31 -14.45 -18.64
N TYR A 69 -3.00 -14.63 -18.44
CA TYR A 69 -2.30 -15.90 -18.63
C TYR A 69 -2.58 -16.93 -17.53
N LEU A 70 -3.08 -16.51 -16.36
CA LEU A 70 -3.40 -17.42 -15.26
C LEU A 70 -4.63 -18.28 -15.56
N SER A 71 -5.57 -17.77 -16.38
CA SER A 71 -6.75 -18.55 -16.82
C SER A 71 -6.40 -19.85 -17.55
N LYS A 72 -5.19 -19.95 -18.12
CA LYS A 72 -4.67 -21.16 -18.77
C LYS A 72 -4.36 -22.28 -17.77
N TYR A 73 -4.29 -21.94 -16.50
CA TYR A 73 -3.91 -22.81 -15.41
C TYR A 73 -5.06 -23.11 -14.45
N ASP A 74 -6.28 -22.66 -14.76
CA ASP A 74 -7.49 -22.92 -13.96
C ASP A 74 -7.86 -24.42 -13.90
N ASN A 75 -7.25 -25.26 -14.75
CA ASN A 75 -7.41 -26.72 -14.75
C ASN A 75 -6.17 -27.47 -14.23
N ILE A 76 -5.30 -26.78 -13.48
CA ILE A 76 -4.19 -27.42 -12.80
C ILE A 76 -4.73 -28.04 -11.50
N ASP A 77 -4.59 -29.36 -11.35
CA ASP A 77 -4.83 -30.05 -10.08
C ASP A 77 -4.09 -29.31 -8.95
N ASN A 78 -4.84 -28.90 -7.93
CA ASN A 78 -4.40 -28.16 -6.75
C ASN A 78 -3.15 -28.73 -6.02
N ASN A 79 -2.74 -29.95 -6.36
CA ASN A 79 -1.53 -30.61 -5.88
C ASN A 79 -0.22 -30.13 -6.56
N THR A 80 -0.30 -29.28 -7.59
CA THR A 80 0.91 -28.80 -8.32
C THR A 80 1.17 -27.31 -8.18
N LEU A 81 0.30 -26.57 -7.48
CA LEU A 81 0.51 -25.16 -7.15
C LEU A 81 1.02 -25.05 -5.70
N GLU A 82 2.30 -24.71 -5.53
CA GLU A 82 2.82 -24.27 -4.23
C GLU A 82 2.26 -22.89 -3.89
N VAL A 83 1.16 -22.87 -3.13
CA VAL A 83 0.62 -21.65 -2.54
C VAL A 83 1.45 -21.32 -1.31
N ILE A 84 2.40 -20.39 -1.48
CA ILE A 84 3.19 -19.86 -0.36
C ILE A 84 2.31 -18.89 0.42
N ASP A 85 1.93 -19.29 1.63
CA ASP A 85 1.21 -18.46 2.58
C ASP A 85 2.21 -17.71 3.47
N PHE A 86 2.43 -16.43 3.15
CA PHE A 86 3.39 -15.57 3.86
C PHE A 86 3.03 -15.34 5.34
N THR A 87 1.78 -15.60 5.75
CA THR A 87 1.37 -15.49 7.15
C THR A 87 1.90 -16.64 8.02
N LYS A 88 2.22 -17.78 7.39
CA LYS A 88 2.81 -18.94 8.06
C LYS A 88 4.33 -18.86 8.19
N LEU A 89 4.98 -17.94 7.46
CA LEU A 89 6.42 -17.72 7.56
C LEU A 89 6.83 -16.98 8.85
N SER A 90 5.92 -16.20 9.44
CA SER A 90 6.22 -15.43 10.66
C SER A 90 6.30 -16.24 11.97
N ILE A 91 6.19 -17.57 11.93
CA ILE A 91 6.14 -18.41 13.16
C ILE A 91 7.50 -19.07 13.49
N ASN A 92 8.47 -19.09 12.56
CA ASN A 92 9.67 -19.94 12.73
C ASN A 92 10.96 -19.22 13.16
N ASP A 93 10.98 -17.89 13.30
CA ASP A 93 12.21 -17.17 13.66
C ASP A 93 12.46 -17.08 15.18
N GLU A 94 11.53 -17.52 16.02
CA GLU A 94 11.66 -17.40 17.49
C GLU A 94 12.26 -18.63 18.20
N ASN A 95 12.46 -19.77 17.52
CA ASN A 95 12.88 -21.03 18.17
C ASN A 95 14.33 -21.48 17.87
N LYS A 96 15.22 -20.62 17.36
CA LYS A 96 16.62 -21.00 17.04
C LYS A 96 17.69 -20.30 17.90
N LEU A 97 17.40 -19.97 19.15
CA LEU A 97 18.35 -19.31 20.06
C LEU A 97 18.54 -19.99 21.42
N LEU A 98 18.19 -21.28 21.60
CA LEU A 98 18.26 -21.92 22.92
C LEU A 98 18.94 -23.29 23.06
N GLU A 99 19.58 -23.86 22.04
CA GLU A 99 20.48 -25.02 22.28
C GLU A 99 21.72 -24.96 21.37
N GLU A 100 22.84 -24.52 21.95
CA GLU A 100 24.17 -25.20 21.99
C GLU A 100 25.21 -24.32 22.70
#